data_AF-A0A1G8BNK7-F1
#
_entry.id   AF-A0A1G8BNK7-F1
#
_cell.length_a   1.000
_cell.length_b   1.000
_cell.length_c   1.000
_cell.angle_alpha   90.00
_cell.angle_beta   90.00
_cell.angle_gamma   90.00
#
_symmetry.space_group_name_H-M   'P 1'
#
loop_
_entity.id
_entity.type
_entity.pdbx_description
1 polymer ?
#
loop_
_entity_poly.entity_id
_entity_poly.type
_entity_poly.pdbx_seq_one_letter_code
_entity_poly.pdbx_strand_id
1 'polypeptide(L)'
;MSEESSQLSTPDFLADSAAAFDAWGQPRANPHVFLGFDKPLSELAVADVLTIARNLAVEDIHDCIHEASTAHRDATGDRQDHIGFIIGALRAELTRRDWV
;
A
#
# COMPACT_ATOMS: atom_id res chain seq x y z
N MET A 1 22.76 38.80 21.97
CA MET A 1 21.96 37.60 22.29
C MET A 1 20.58 37.83 21.69
N SER A 2 20.21 37.03 20.70
CA SER A 2 18.83 36.70 20.35
C SER A 2 18.92 35.45 19.47
N GLU A 3 18.73 34.31 20.12
CA GLU A 3 18.51 33.02 19.48
C GLU A 3 17.12 33.07 18.84
N GLU A 4 17.06 33.19 17.51
CA GLU A 4 15.79 33.01 16.81
C GLU A 4 15.57 31.51 16.62
N SER A 5 14.70 31.01 17.50
CA SER A 5 14.25 29.63 17.59
C SER A 5 13.52 29.19 16.33
N SER A 6 13.88 27.98 15.91
CA SER A 6 13.18 27.05 15.03
C SER A 6 11.72 27.39 14.71
N GLN A 7 11.44 27.62 13.42
CA GLN A 7 10.16 27.25 12.83
C GLN A 7 10.44 26.26 11.70
N LEU A 8 10.56 24.99 12.09
CA LEU A 8 10.34 23.87 11.16
C LEU A 8 8.86 23.91 10.77
N SER A 9 8.56 24.54 9.64
CA SER A 9 7.30 24.35 8.93
C SER A 9 7.25 22.90 8.42
N THR A 10 6.78 21.99 9.26
CA THR A 10 6.39 20.64 8.82
C THR A 10 4.88 20.67 8.56
N PRO A 11 4.43 20.70 7.30
CA PRO A 11 3.01 20.60 7.00
C PRO A 11 2.53 19.16 7.29
N ASP A 12 1.44 19.04 8.06
CA ASP A 12 0.47 17.94 8.04
C ASP A 12 0.95 16.47 8.16
N PHE A 13 2.06 16.18 8.82
CA PHE A 13 2.44 14.76 9.04
C PHE A 13 1.55 14.02 10.06
N LEU A 14 0.60 14.70 10.72
CA LEU A 14 -0.15 14.16 11.87
C LEU A 14 -1.68 14.13 11.68
N ALA A 15 -2.19 14.53 10.51
CA ALA A 15 -3.62 14.56 10.25
C ALA A 15 -4.17 13.21 9.76
N ASP A 16 -3.68 12.04 10.26
CA ASP A 16 -4.49 10.82 10.26
C ASP A 16 -3.92 9.65 11.09
N SER A 17 -3.54 9.88 12.35
CA SER A 17 -2.95 8.83 13.20
C SER A 17 -3.89 7.64 13.50
N ALA A 18 -5.21 7.78 13.28
CA ALA A 18 -6.17 6.68 13.34
C ALA A 18 -6.31 5.93 12.00
N ALA A 19 -5.93 6.55 10.87
CA ALA A 19 -5.80 5.90 9.57
C ALA A 19 -4.38 5.38 9.28
N ALA A 20 -3.43 5.57 10.20
CA ALA A 20 -2.04 5.14 10.05
C ALA A 20 -1.85 3.62 10.24
N PHE A 21 -2.82 2.91 10.81
CA PHE A 21 -2.72 1.47 11.08
C PHE A 21 -3.84 0.68 10.41
N ASP A 22 -3.58 -0.57 10.05
CA ASP A 22 -4.54 -1.51 9.48
C ASP A 22 -5.37 -2.23 10.55
N ALA A 23 -6.34 -3.05 10.16
CA ALA A 23 -7.20 -3.80 11.08
C ALA A 23 -6.43 -4.80 11.99
N TRP A 24 -5.13 -5.00 11.76
CA TRP A 24 -4.23 -5.82 12.55
C TRP A 24 -3.22 -5.01 13.38
N GLY A 25 -3.39 -3.68 13.41
CA GLY A 25 -2.57 -2.78 14.21
C GLY A 25 -1.15 -2.56 13.68
N GLN A 26 -0.89 -2.89 12.40
CA GLN A 26 0.38 -2.55 11.76
C GLN A 26 0.26 -1.24 10.98
N PRO A 27 1.35 -0.48 10.81
CA PRO A 27 1.35 0.69 9.95
C PRO A 27 0.79 0.32 8.59
N ARG A 28 -0.17 1.08 8.07
CA ARG A 28 -0.63 0.91 6.69
C ARG A 28 0.60 1.05 5.80
N ALA A 29 0.77 0.10 4.88
CA ALA A 29 1.68 0.26 3.75
C ALA A 29 1.52 1.67 3.18
N ASN A 30 2.64 2.31 2.85
CA ASN A 30 2.68 3.73 2.55
C ASN A 30 1.52 4.13 1.62
N PRO A 31 0.60 5.03 2.02
CA PRO A 31 -0.57 5.38 1.22
C PRO A 31 -0.22 5.95 -0.16
N HIS A 32 1.04 6.39 -0.36
CA HIS A 32 1.56 6.79 -1.66
C HIS A 32 1.83 5.63 -2.63
N VAL A 33 1.94 4.39 -2.15
CA VAL A 33 2.27 3.22 -2.99
C VAL A 33 1.02 2.51 -3.48
N PHE A 34 -0.07 2.51 -2.70
CA PHE A 34 -1.36 1.98 -3.12
C PHE A 34 -2.25 3.07 -3.74
N LEU A 35 -1.72 3.76 -4.76
CA LEU A 35 -2.48 4.70 -5.57
C LEU A 35 -3.73 3.98 -6.12
N GLY A 36 -4.91 4.53 -5.83
CA GLY A 36 -6.20 3.99 -6.28
C GLY A 36 -6.90 3.03 -5.30
N PHE A 37 -6.33 2.77 -4.12
CA PHE A 37 -6.97 1.99 -3.06
C PHE A 37 -7.27 2.85 -1.83
N ASP A 38 -8.55 2.98 -1.47
CA ASP A 38 -8.98 3.74 -0.28
C ASP A 38 -8.89 2.94 1.04
N LYS A 39 -8.35 1.71 0.97
CA LYS A 39 -8.34 0.74 2.06
C LYS A 39 -6.92 0.20 2.31
N PRO A 40 -6.60 -0.20 3.55
CA PRO A 40 -5.34 -0.89 3.80
C PRO A 40 -5.29 -2.23 3.06
N LEU A 41 -4.07 -2.68 2.74
CA LEU A 41 -3.76 -3.96 2.09
C LEU A 41 -4.59 -5.13 2.57
N SER A 42 -4.81 -5.14 3.88
CA SER A 42 -5.40 -6.22 4.63
C SER A 42 -6.93 -6.21 4.57
N GLU A 43 -7.54 -5.14 4.08
CA GLU A 43 -8.97 -5.00 3.81
C GLU A 43 -9.28 -5.05 2.30
N LEU A 44 -8.27 -5.27 1.47
CA LEU A 44 -8.45 -5.35 0.02
C LEU A 44 -9.05 -6.69 -0.37
N ALA A 45 -10.15 -6.65 -1.13
CA ALA A 45 -10.61 -7.85 -1.82
C ALA A 45 -9.78 -8.04 -3.10
N VAL A 46 -9.41 -9.28 -3.41
CA VAL A 46 -8.71 -9.62 -4.67
C VAL A 46 -9.44 -9.10 -5.91
N ALA A 47 -10.78 -9.13 -5.89
CA ALA A 47 -11.60 -8.62 -6.97
C ALA A 47 -11.47 -7.09 -7.16
N ASP A 48 -11.37 -6.34 -6.06
CA ASP A 48 -11.16 -4.89 -6.10
C ASP A 48 -9.76 -4.59 -6.65
N VAL A 49 -8.75 -5.35 -6.23
CA VAL A 49 -7.38 -5.26 -6.75
C VAL A 49 -7.33 -5.48 -8.24
N LEU A 50 -7.93 -6.55 -8.76
CA LEU A 50 -7.96 -6.80 -10.21
C LEU A 50 -8.72 -5.71 -10.98
N THR A 51 -9.72 -5.08 -10.37
CA THR A 51 -10.49 -4.01 -11.01
C THR A 51 -9.68 -2.72 -11.10
N ILE A 52 -9.05 -2.32 -9.98
CA ILE A 52 -8.25 -1.10 -9.88
C ILE A 52 -6.95 -1.25 -10.68
N ALA A 53 -6.26 -2.39 -10.55
CA ALA A 53 -4.99 -2.64 -11.22
C ALA A 53 -5.08 -2.58 -12.74
N ARG A 54 -6.26 -2.75 -13.37
CA ARG A 54 -6.46 -2.56 -14.83
C ARG A 54 -6.27 -1.12 -15.30
N ASN A 55 -6.44 -0.14 -14.39
CA ASN A 55 -6.36 1.28 -14.71
C ASN A 55 -5.04 1.91 -14.23
N LEU A 56 -4.23 1.20 -13.46
CA LEU A 56 -2.92 1.67 -13.01
C LEU A 56 -1.86 1.60 -14.12
N ALA A 57 -0.83 2.45 -14.05
CA ALA A 57 0.34 2.30 -14.88
C ALA A 57 1.10 1.00 -14.50
N VAL A 58 1.92 0.48 -15.41
CA VAL A 58 2.68 -0.75 -15.14
C VAL A 58 3.68 -0.54 -14.01
N GLU A 59 4.33 0.63 -13.97
CA GLU A 59 5.25 1.00 -12.90
C GLU A 59 4.56 1.02 -11.53
N ASP A 60 3.34 1.59 -11.44
CA ASP A 60 2.57 1.63 -10.19
C ASP A 60 2.22 0.22 -9.69
N ILE A 61 1.93 -0.72 -10.58
CA ILE A 61 1.66 -2.12 -10.21
C ILE A 61 2.93 -2.78 -9.65
N HIS A 62 4.10 -2.48 -10.22
CA HIS A 62 5.37 -2.97 -9.68
C HIS A 62 5.64 -2.43 -8.27
N ASP A 63 5.39 -1.14 -8.04
CA ASP A 63 5.54 -0.51 -6.72
C ASP A 63 4.58 -1.13 -5.70
N CYS A 64 3.31 -1.33 -6.08
CA CYS A 64 2.34 -2.06 -5.26
C CYS A 64 2.83 -3.47 -4.87
N ILE A 65 3.40 -4.22 -5.82
CA ILE A 65 3.94 -5.56 -5.56
C ILE A 65 5.13 -5.49 -4.60
N HIS A 66 6.02 -4.52 -4.76
CA HIS A 66 7.18 -4.35 -3.88
C HIS A 66 6.75 -4.14 -2.43
N GLU A 67 5.84 -3.20 -2.22
CA GLU A 67 5.33 -2.85 -0.89
C GLU A 67 4.52 -3.98 -0.27
N ALA A 68 3.61 -4.61 -1.04
CA ALA A 68 2.88 -5.80 -0.58
C ALA A 68 3.83 -6.94 -0.20
N SER A 69 4.92 -7.13 -0.95
CA SER A 69 5.93 -8.17 -0.65
C SER A 69 6.70 -7.86 0.63
N THR A 70 6.95 -6.60 0.94
CA THR A 70 7.53 -6.19 2.22
C THR A 70 6.56 -6.50 3.36
N ALA A 71 5.31 -6.05 3.26
CA ALA A 71 4.27 -6.34 4.24
C ALA A 71 4.01 -7.85 4.44
N HIS A 72 4.10 -8.64 3.36
CA HIS A 72 3.96 -10.10 3.40
C HIS A 72 5.07 -10.78 4.22
N ARG A 73 6.32 -10.29 4.13
CA ARG A 73 7.44 -10.85 4.91
C ARG A 73 7.29 -10.59 6.40
N ASP A 74 6.68 -9.46 6.76
CA ASP A 74 6.50 -9.03 8.15
C ASP A 74 5.19 -9.57 8.78
N ALA A 75 4.26 -10.04 7.95
CA ALA A 75 3.01 -10.66 8.38
C ALA A 75 3.16 -12.15 8.71
N THR A 76 2.20 -12.68 9.48
CA THR A 76 2.11 -14.11 9.83
C THR A 76 0.66 -14.58 9.78
N GLY A 77 0.45 -15.90 9.63
CA GLY A 77 -0.88 -16.52 9.63
C GLY A 77 -1.79 -16.00 8.51
N ASP A 78 -3.09 -15.90 8.80
CA ASP A 78 -4.12 -15.48 7.84
C ASP A 78 -3.80 -14.15 7.13
N ARG A 79 -3.08 -13.24 7.80
CA ARG A 79 -2.67 -11.96 7.22
C ARG A 79 -1.61 -12.14 6.14
N GLN A 80 -0.66 -13.03 6.36
CA GLN A 80 0.36 -13.36 5.36
C GLN A 80 -0.30 -13.97 4.11
N ASP A 81 -1.19 -14.94 4.31
CA ASP A 81 -1.94 -15.58 3.23
C ASP A 81 -2.78 -14.56 2.44
N HIS A 82 -3.49 -13.68 3.14
CA HIS A 82 -4.27 -12.61 2.52
C HIS A 82 -3.42 -11.72 1.63
N ILE A 83 -2.31 -11.19 2.13
CA ILE A 83 -1.40 -10.34 1.34
C ILE A 83 -0.82 -11.12 0.16
N GLY A 84 -0.56 -12.42 0.33
CA GLY A 84 -0.12 -13.31 -0.74
C GLY A 84 -1.10 -13.36 -1.92
N PHE A 85 -2.41 -13.41 -1.63
CA PHE A 85 -3.44 -13.34 -2.67
C PHE A 85 -3.46 -11.99 -3.40
N ILE A 86 -3.25 -10.88 -2.68
CA ILE A 86 -3.16 -9.54 -3.27
C ILE A 86 -1.96 -9.45 -4.23
N ILE A 87 -0.78 -9.94 -3.82
CA ILE A 87 0.42 -10.01 -4.68
C ILE A 87 0.13 -10.86 -5.93
N GLY A 88 -0.54 -12.01 -5.76
CA GLY A 88 -0.93 -12.88 -6.86
C GLY A 88 -1.83 -12.16 -7.88
N ALA A 89 -2.79 -11.37 -7.42
CA ALA A 89 -3.69 -10.59 -8.26
C ALA A 89 -2.95 -9.54 -9.10
N LEU A 90 -2.04 -8.78 -8.47
CA LEU A 90 -1.21 -7.77 -9.14
C LEU A 90 -0.30 -8.41 -10.20
N ARG A 91 0.33 -9.55 -9.88
CA ARG A 91 1.18 -10.30 -10.83
C ARG A 91 0.39 -10.87 -12.00
N ALA A 92 -0.83 -11.34 -11.76
CA ALA A 92 -1.71 -11.82 -12.82
C ALA A 92 -2.05 -10.69 -13.80
N GLU A 93 -2.26 -9.47 -13.31
CA GLU A 93 -2.52 -8.31 -14.17
C GLU A 93 -1.29 -7.89 -14.98
N LEU A 94 -0.08 -7.89 -14.40
CA LEU A 94 1.16 -7.67 -15.17
C LEU A 94 1.33 -8.71 -16.28
N THR A 95 1.17 -9.98 -15.91
CA THR A 95 1.26 -11.08 -16.88
C THR A 95 0.23 -10.92 -17.98
N ARG A 96 -1.00 -10.48 -17.67
CA ARG A 96 -2.02 -10.23 -18.70
C ARG A 96 -1.59 -9.13 -19.68
N ARG A 97 -0.92 -8.09 -19.20
CA ARG A 97 -0.50 -6.93 -20.00
C ARG A 97 0.72 -7.22 -20.87
N ASP A 98 1.66 -8.03 -20.39
CA ASP A 98 2.85 -8.42 -21.15
C ASP A 98 2.54 -9.25 -22.41
N TRP A 99 1.33 -9.82 -22.50
CA TRP A 99 0.87 -10.63 -23.64
C TRP A 99 0.04 -9.84 -24.66
N VAL A 100 -0.29 -8.58 -24.37
CA VAL A 100 -1.05 -7.67 -25.24
C VAL A 100 -0.09 -6.79 -26.04
#